data_AF-A0A8T2PBL1-F1
#
_entry.id   AF-A0A8T2PBL1-F1
#
_cell.length_a   1.000
_cell.length_b   1.000
_cell.length_c   1.000
_cell.angle_alpha   90.00
_cell.angle_beta   90.00
_cell.angle_gamma   90.00
#
_symmetry.space_group_name_H-M   'P 1'
#
loop_
_entity.id
_entity.type
_entity.pdbx_description
1 polymer ?
#
loop_
_entity_poly.entity_id
_entity_poly.type
_entity_poly.pdbx_seq_one_letter_code
_entity_poly.pdbx_strand_id
1 'polypeptide(L)'
;MFISTPQMNGTWANGPSLPINPYCVTHRRPCVLRVVRKEGENKGRQFYVCSLPRETQCEFFEWADLHFPLCNHGKRCLMRTVLKLGLNNGRNFYVCPLGKDKQCEFFQWAENGPGIKILPGC
;
A
#
# COMPACT_ATOMS: atom_id res chain seq x y z
N MET A 1 -31.05 -9.22 -15.27
CA MET A 1 -30.34 -10.35 -14.64
C MET A 1 -29.26 -9.77 -13.75
N PHE A 2 -29.44 -9.88 -12.44
CA PHE A 2 -28.47 -9.41 -11.44
C PHE A 2 -27.48 -10.55 -11.23
N ILE A 3 -26.24 -10.40 -11.69
CA ILE A 3 -25.17 -11.34 -11.35
C ILE A 3 -24.43 -10.75 -10.16
N SER A 4 -24.73 -11.31 -8.99
CA SER A 4 -24.09 -11.06 -7.72
C SER A 4 -22.58 -11.21 -7.83
N THR A 5 -21.84 -10.21 -7.36
CA THR A 5 -20.41 -10.34 -7.08
C THR A 5 -20.22 -11.44 -6.02
N PRO A 6 -19.17 -12.27 -6.09
CA PRO A 6 -18.88 -13.20 -5.02
C PRO A 6 -18.46 -12.39 -3.79
N GLN A 7 -19.32 -12.38 -2.78
CA GLN A 7 -18.98 -11.93 -1.44
C GLN A 7 -17.80 -12.77 -0.96
N MET A 8 -16.63 -12.15 -0.80
CA MET A 8 -15.59 -12.76 0.02
C MET A 8 -16.10 -12.73 1.47
N ASN A 9 -16.57 -13.89 1.92
CA ASN A 9 -16.91 -14.16 3.31
C ASN A 9 -15.71 -13.81 4.20
N GLY A 10 -15.84 -12.74 4.98
CA GLY A 10 -14.89 -12.36 6.01
C GLY A 10 -15.56 -12.48 7.38
N THR A 11 -15.63 -13.69 7.92
CA THR A 11 -15.91 -13.91 9.33
C THR A 11 -14.76 -13.28 10.16
N TRP A 12 -15.15 -12.39 11.08
CA TRP A 12 -14.48 -11.99 12.32
C TRP A 12 -12.96 -12.21 12.39
N ALA A 13 -12.16 -11.16 12.16
CA ALA A 13 -10.75 -11.16 12.55
C ALA A 13 -10.44 -9.91 13.39
N ASN A 14 -10.48 -10.09 14.71
CA ASN A 14 -9.79 -9.22 15.69
C ASN A 14 -8.26 -9.44 15.61
N GLY A 15 -7.70 -9.37 14.40
CA GLY A 15 -6.28 -9.47 14.12
C GLY A 15 -5.80 -8.30 13.27
N PRO A 16 -4.50 -7.95 13.28
CA PRO A 16 -3.97 -6.87 12.45
C PRO A 16 -4.26 -7.19 10.99
N SER A 17 -5.11 -6.39 10.35
CA SER A 17 -5.50 -6.60 8.96
C SER A 17 -4.26 -6.46 8.08
N LEU A 18 -3.80 -7.55 7.46
CA LEU A 18 -2.64 -7.49 6.58
C LEU A 18 -2.89 -6.49 5.43
N PRO A 19 -1.85 -5.81 4.93
CA PRO A 19 -1.97 -5.01 3.71
C PRO A 19 -2.43 -5.90 2.57
N ILE A 20 -3.57 -5.58 1.96
CA ILE A 20 -4.13 -6.37 0.87
C ILE A 20 -3.48 -5.88 -0.43
N ASN A 21 -2.81 -6.79 -1.15
CA ASN A 21 -2.41 -6.51 -2.53
C ASN A 21 -3.60 -6.80 -3.45
N PRO A 22 -4.23 -5.78 -4.08
CA PRO A 22 -5.39 -6.00 -4.92
C PRO A 22 -5.02 -6.73 -6.21
N TYR A 23 -6.00 -7.42 -6.77
CA TYR A 23 -5.87 -8.07 -8.07
C TYR A 23 -6.58 -7.22 -9.12
N CYS A 24 -5.98 -7.05 -10.29
CA CYS A 24 -6.65 -6.37 -11.39
C CYS A 24 -7.83 -7.22 -11.92
N VAL A 25 -8.96 -6.58 -12.21
CA VAL A 25 -10.20 -7.28 -12.60
C VAL A 25 -10.03 -8.07 -13.90
N THR A 26 -9.38 -7.48 -14.90
CA THR A 26 -9.23 -8.04 -16.24
C THR A 26 -8.36 -9.30 -16.27
N HIS A 27 -7.19 -9.27 -15.61
CA HIS A 27 -6.21 -10.35 -15.71
C HIS A 27 -6.16 -11.24 -14.47
N ARG A 28 -6.82 -10.84 -13.38
CA ARG A 28 -6.78 -11.51 -12.06
C ARG A 28 -5.35 -11.79 -11.61
N ARG A 29 -4.47 -10.79 -11.76
CA ARG A 29 -3.08 -10.82 -11.30
C ARG A 29 -2.86 -9.82 -10.18
N PRO A 30 -1.96 -10.12 -9.22
CA PRO A 30 -1.62 -9.19 -8.17
C PRO A 30 -1.04 -7.91 -8.78
N CYS A 31 -1.50 -6.77 -8.29
CA CYS A 31 -1.08 -5.48 -8.79
C CYS A 31 0.30 -5.10 -8.26
N VAL A 32 0.94 -4.15 -8.95
CA VAL A 32 2.24 -3.60 -8.55
C VAL A 32 2.06 -2.23 -7.91
N LEU A 33 2.77 -1.99 -6.82
CA LEU A 33 2.80 -0.71 -6.12
C LEU A 33 3.70 0.28 -6.87
N ARG A 34 3.19 1.47 -7.14
CA ARG A 34 3.90 2.59 -7.77
C ARG A 34 3.76 3.84 -6.91
N VAL A 35 4.57 4.86 -7.21
CA VAL A 35 4.52 6.17 -6.55
C VAL A 35 4.30 7.26 -7.58
N VAL A 36 3.46 8.24 -7.26
CA VAL A 36 3.27 9.41 -8.12
C VAL A 36 4.55 10.24 -8.09
N ARG A 37 5.20 10.36 -9.24
CA ARG A 37 6.43 11.17 -9.41
C ARG A 37 6.17 12.55 -10.00
N LYS A 38 5.01 12.74 -10.62
CA LYS A 38 4.60 14.02 -11.19
C LYS A 38 4.37 15.05 -10.09
N GLU A 39 4.74 16.30 -10.34
CA GLU A 39 4.42 17.43 -9.44
C GLU A 39 2.90 17.62 -9.29
N GLY A 40 2.49 18.05 -8.10
CA GLY A 40 1.09 18.31 -7.74
C GLY A 40 0.74 17.76 -6.36
N GLU A 41 -0.54 17.90 -5.99
CA GLU A 41 -1.08 17.51 -4.68
C GLU A 41 -0.83 16.04 -4.32
N ASN A 42 -0.83 15.15 -5.32
CA ASN A 42 -0.63 13.72 -5.12
C ASN A 42 0.83 13.26 -5.20
N LYS A 43 1.81 14.16 -5.38
CA LYS A 43 3.22 13.77 -5.48
C LYS A 43 3.66 12.96 -4.26
N GLY A 44 4.29 11.81 -4.49
CA GLY A 44 4.71 10.90 -3.43
C GLY A 44 3.62 9.93 -2.95
N ARG A 45 2.35 10.11 -3.34
CA ARG A 45 1.28 9.16 -3.01
C ARG A 45 1.45 7.85 -3.78
N GLN A 46 1.14 6.73 -3.13
CA GLN A 46 1.32 5.41 -3.71
C GLN A 46 -0.01 4.84 -4.25
N PHE A 47 0.08 4.05 -5.32
CA PHE A 47 -1.07 3.47 -6.00
C PHE A 47 -0.73 2.11 -6.59
N TYR A 48 -1.75 1.26 -6.73
CA TYR A 48 -1.68 -0.04 -7.39
C TYR A 48 -2.12 0.08 -8.84
N VAL A 49 -1.37 -0.57 -9.73
CA VAL A 49 -1.75 -0.76 -11.15
C VAL A 49 -1.54 -2.20 -11.56
N CYS A 50 -2.15 -2.58 -12.69
CA CYS A 50 -1.88 -3.87 -13.33
C CYS A 50 -0.37 -4.13 -13.45
N SER A 51 0.05 -5.37 -13.16
CA SER A 51 1.46 -5.77 -13.19
C SER A 51 2.01 -6.01 -14.59
N LEU A 52 1.15 -6.02 -15.62
CA LEU A 52 1.56 -6.28 -16.99
C LEU A 52 2.32 -5.08 -17.61
N PRO A 53 3.15 -5.33 -18.64
CA PRO A 53 3.78 -4.26 -19.43
C PRO A 53 2.74 -3.30 -20.04
N ARG A 54 3.15 -2.06 -20.32
CA ARG A 54 2.25 -0.97 -20.74
C ARG A 54 1.38 -1.31 -21.94
N GLU A 55 1.91 -2.11 -22.87
CA GLU A 55 1.26 -2.51 -24.11
C GLU A 55 0.10 -3.51 -23.88
N THR A 56 0.11 -4.19 -22.73
CA THR A 56 -0.86 -5.24 -22.36
C THR A 56 -1.53 -4.99 -21.01
N GLN A 57 -1.17 -3.90 -20.33
CA GLN A 57 -1.78 -3.55 -19.04
C GLN A 57 -3.23 -3.10 -19.24
N CYS A 58 -4.12 -3.55 -18.36
CA CYS A 58 -5.45 -2.95 -18.28
C CYS A 58 -5.38 -1.65 -17.47
N GLU A 59 -6.49 -0.91 -17.48
CA GLU A 59 -6.63 0.39 -16.82
C GLU A 59 -6.90 0.30 -15.30
N PHE A 60 -6.62 -0.85 -14.68
CA PHE A 60 -6.79 -0.99 -13.23
C PHE A 60 -5.92 0.03 -12.48
N PHE A 61 -6.55 0.80 -11.61
CA PHE A 61 -5.93 1.82 -10.77
C PHE A 61 -6.67 1.91 -9.44
N GLU A 62 -5.93 1.83 -8.32
CA GLU A 62 -6.46 2.14 -6.99
C GLU A 62 -5.39 2.78 -6.11
N TRP A 63 -5.80 3.69 -5.22
CA TRP A 63 -4.88 4.25 -4.23
C TRP A 63 -4.47 3.20 -3.20
N ALA A 64 -3.17 3.14 -2.87
CA ALA A 64 -2.65 2.09 -2.01
C ALA A 64 -3.08 2.25 -0.55
N ASP A 65 -3.32 3.49 -0.11
CA ASP A 65 -3.76 3.82 1.25
C ASP A 65 -5.13 3.22 1.63
N LEU A 66 -5.96 2.91 0.62
CA LEU A 66 -7.22 2.20 0.80
C LEU A 66 -7.03 0.74 1.25
N HIS A 67 -5.82 0.19 1.14
CA HIS A 67 -5.49 -1.21 1.43
C HIS A 67 -4.44 -1.38 2.53
N PHE A 68 -3.96 -0.29 3.12
CA PHE A 68 -3.00 -0.33 4.24
C PHE A 68 -3.60 -1.00 5.49
N PRO A 69 -2.78 -1.58 6.37
CA PRO A 69 -3.30 -2.20 7.59
C PRO A 69 -4.08 -1.19 8.44
N LEU A 70 -5.03 -1.69 9.23
CA LEU A 70 -5.70 -0.92 10.26
C LEU A 70 -4.82 -0.89 11.52
N CYS A 71 -4.72 0.27 12.16
CA CYS A 71 -4.08 0.39 13.46
C CYS A 71 -5.01 -0.10 14.57
N ASN A 72 -4.56 -0.06 15.83
CA ASN A 72 -5.35 -0.50 16.99
C ASN A 72 -6.64 0.32 17.22
N HIS A 73 -6.79 1.47 16.56
CA HIS A 73 -8.04 2.25 16.56
C HIS A 73 -9.02 1.84 15.44
N GLY A 74 -8.67 0.87 14.60
CA GLY A 74 -9.46 0.52 13.41
C GLY A 74 -9.35 1.55 12.26
N LYS A 75 -8.37 2.47 12.29
CA LYS A 75 -8.13 3.45 11.23
C LYS A 75 -7.04 2.94 10.27
N ARG A 76 -7.18 3.20 8.96
CA ARG A 76 -6.12 2.92 7.98
C ARG A 76 -4.82 3.62 8.36
N CYS A 77 -3.73 2.86 8.38
CA CYS A 77 -2.40 3.35 8.75
C CYS A 77 -1.83 4.31 7.71
N LEU A 78 -0.80 5.06 8.11
CA LEU A 78 0.08 5.77 7.19
C LEU A 78 1.30 4.91 6.88
N MET A 79 1.75 4.91 5.63
CA MET A 79 3.07 4.37 5.28
C MET A 79 4.13 5.47 5.42
N ARG A 80 5.27 5.12 5.99
CA ARG A 80 6.47 5.96 6.07
C ARG A 80 7.69 5.20 5.59
N THR A 81 8.75 5.94 5.25
CA THR A 81 10.03 5.40 4.81
C THR A 81 11.10 5.73 5.85
N VAL A 82 11.98 4.77 6.14
CA VAL A 82 13.14 5.00 7.01
C VAL A 82 14.13 5.90 6.27
N LEU A 83 14.21 7.17 6.68
CA LEU A 83 15.17 8.13 6.13
C LEU A 83 16.53 8.08 6.84
N LYS A 84 16.58 7.52 8.06
CA LYS A 84 17.83 7.35 8.80
C LYS A 84 18.78 6.46 8.00
N LEU A 85 20.02 6.91 7.82
CA LEU A 85 21.06 6.13 7.17
C LEU A 85 21.39 4.89 8.01
N GLY A 86 21.52 3.74 7.35
CA GLY A 86 21.79 2.44 7.98
C GLY A 86 21.16 1.28 7.20
N LEU A 87 21.22 0.07 7.79
CA LEU A 87 20.75 -1.16 7.15
C LEU A 87 19.29 -1.12 6.68
N ASN A 88 18.46 -0.35 7.39
CA ASN A 88 17.04 -0.23 7.10
C ASN A 88 16.68 1.01 6.27
N ASN A 89 17.66 1.80 5.82
CA ASN A 89 17.39 3.00 5.02
C ASN A 89 16.58 2.65 3.75
N GLY A 90 15.56 3.46 3.46
CA GLY A 90 14.67 3.25 2.33
C GLY A 90 13.60 2.17 2.53
N ARG A 91 13.58 1.44 3.66
CA ARG A 91 12.51 0.49 3.98
C ARG A 91 11.24 1.22 4.39
N ASN A 92 10.09 0.66 4.02
CA ASN A 92 8.78 1.21 4.35
C ASN A 92 8.16 0.50 5.57
N PHE A 93 7.39 1.25 6.35
CA PHE A 93 6.70 0.77 7.55
C PHE A 93 5.35 1.49 7.73
N TYR A 94 4.42 0.87 8.43
CA TYR A 94 3.09 1.37 8.73
C TYR A 94 2.99 1.82 10.18
N VAL A 95 2.35 2.96 10.41
CA VAL A 95 2.08 3.53 11.73
C VAL A 95 0.67 4.10 11.81
N CYS A 96 0.19 4.32 13.04
CA CYS A 96 -1.07 5.00 13.30
C CYS A 96 -1.12 6.38 12.60
N PRO A 97 -2.26 6.76 11.98
CA PRO A 97 -2.41 8.05 11.31
C PRO A 97 -2.59 9.24 12.27
N LEU A 98 -2.87 8.97 13.54
CA LEU A 98 -3.12 10.02 14.52
C LEU A 98 -1.83 10.69 14.97
N GLY A 99 -1.92 11.95 15.38
CA GLY A 99 -0.79 12.73 15.90
C GLY A 99 -0.19 12.13 17.18
N LYS A 100 0.99 12.61 17.56
CA LYS A 100 1.84 12.03 18.63
C LYS A 100 1.09 11.75 19.94
N ASP A 101 0.18 12.62 20.34
CA ASP A 101 -0.54 12.49 21.62
C ASP A 101 -1.75 11.54 21.56
N LYS A 102 -2.17 11.14 20.35
CA LYS A 102 -3.35 10.28 20.11
C LYS A 102 -3.01 9.02 19.31
N GLN A 103 -1.74 8.81 18.98
CA GLN A 103 -1.31 7.63 18.24
C GLN A 103 -1.29 6.41 19.15
N CYS A 104 -1.70 5.26 18.61
CA CYS A 104 -1.45 3.98 19.27
C CYS A 104 -0.06 3.47 18.89
N GLU A 105 0.38 2.42 19.57
CA GLU A 105 1.69 1.79 19.38
C GLU A 105 1.77 0.85 18.16
N PHE A 106 0.78 0.88 17.27
CA PHE A 106 0.80 0.04 16.06
C PHE A 106 2.02 0.36 15.19
N PHE A 107 2.78 -0.69 14.87
CA PHE A 107 3.93 -0.66 13.99
C PHE A 107 3.99 -1.95 13.18
N GLN A 108 4.20 -1.85 11.87
CA GLN A 108 4.42 -3.02 11.01
C GLN A 108 5.34 -2.68 9.84
N TRP A 109 6.32 -3.54 9.53
CA TRP A 109 7.12 -3.40 8.31
C TRP A 109 6.26 -3.67 7.07
N ALA A 110 6.47 -2.92 5.99
CA ALA A 110 5.84 -3.20 4.70
C ALA A 110 6.66 -4.24 3.93
N GLU A 111 6.03 -5.37 3.57
CA GLU A 111 6.69 -6.47 2.85
C GLU A 111 6.94 -6.14 1.37
N ASN A 112 6.12 -5.26 0.79
CA ASN A 112 6.09 -4.97 -0.66
C ASN A 112 6.73 -3.64 -1.06
N GLY A 113 7.55 -3.04 -0.19
CA GLY A 113 8.33 -1.88 -0.61
C GLY A 113 9.45 -2.33 -1.54
N PRO A 114 9.53 -1.88 -2.81
CA PRO A 114 10.86 -1.71 -3.37
C PRO A 114 11.54 -0.75 -2.40
N GLY A 115 12.44 -1.27 -1.56
CA GLY A 115 13.37 -0.41 -0.86
C GLY A 115 13.94 0.46 -1.95
N ILE A 116 13.67 1.77 -1.89
CA ILE A 116 14.17 2.70 -2.90
C ILE A 116 15.69 2.55 -2.80
N LYS A 117 16.27 1.70 -3.66
CA LYS A 117 17.68 1.71 -3.92
C LYS A 117 17.88 3.01 -4.67
N ILE A 118 18.09 4.10 -3.93
CA ILE A 118 18.78 5.26 -4.49
C ILE A 118 20.16 4.70 -4.82
N LEU A 119 20.34 4.30 -6.08
CA LEU A 119 21.68 4.06 -6.60
C LEU A 119 22.41 5.40 -6.45
N PRO A 120 23.54 5.45 -5.72
CA PRO A 120 24.36 6.64 -5.72
C PRO A 120 24.99 6.77 -7.11
N GLY A 121 24.62 7.82 -7.85
CA GLY A 121 25.32 8.27 -9.04
C GLY A 121 24.86 7.65 -10.36
N CYS A 122 24.13 8.44 -11.15
CA CYS A 122 24.60 8.92 -12.44
C CYS A 122 23.88 10.24 -12.76
#